data_AF-A0A2V6MHJ5-F1
#
_entry.id   AF-A0A2V6MHJ5-F1
#
_cell.length_a   1.000
_cell.length_b   1.000
_cell.length_c   1.000
_cell.angle_alpha   90.00
_cell.angle_beta   90.00
_cell.angle_gamma   90.00
#
_symmetry.space_group_name_H-M   'P 1'
#
loop_
_entity.id
_entity.type
_entity.pdbx_description
1 polymer ?
#
loop_
_entity_poly.entity_id
_entity_poly.type
_entity_poly.pdbx_seq_one_letter_code
_entity_poly.pdbx_strand_id
1 'polypeptide(L)'
;MRIGDIIKEVKRQIGSLQRQAGKARRYQALHADLQVLDTHFSHRKLQSLEHELSECTGEIARVSETEQTTRDQINDGEARLAAARRGLDAADEKITGARAKVQQLENEIASLRHRIEFNEKHAVELQQWIDRSRREIESAEIKLHEQNAEIESANALVEETARLLEQKNQQLEHLTADASKRREVFHASDQKLRDVQMSLSKDEVRLAAIAEDLRELRERRDATNRDTETRRARIVAAGAGHKTLHAKVTEARAATEAERQTVEQLFARVRSQEETLRQNQSALAEVERKLAAIDRAIAEKESRHEVLRQLNEEGEGLAQGSQALLKSKEFEFAGALAAQLGVSHEFVPAIEAALGRNLHALVLRDNARAAEIVSYLNQEQLGQAALVLERIDHRERPASKDLPQNAIGWAADKVRTPAPLDALVKGLLHNVALFENLEEALNAIAKNSEIAATTLRGEYISHEGILFGGSGKVRSDSLLERKARIDAIARELIDLKREQTAVEQRRVAAESQIAGGTMALEKAVALHREAQATQTASVSKISELEREQQSAEHELESLEFERVTLERQIASADAQIQQFEEQSAQLEGKIAGDRAEISLLEAQRNEALRQEEDASALLAELRIAAAT
;
A
#
# COMPACT_ATOMS: atom_id res chain seq x y z
N MET A 1 -113.74 2.71 58.89
CA MET A 1 -112.29 2.91 59.07
C MET A 1 -111.57 2.50 57.80
N ARG A 2 -111.21 3.43 56.89
CA ARG A 2 -110.42 3.15 55.67
C ARG A 2 -109.71 4.38 55.07
N ILE A 3 -109.73 5.52 55.77
CA ILE A 3 -109.12 6.79 55.30
C ILE A 3 -107.68 6.95 55.83
N GLY A 4 -107.38 6.41 57.02
CA GLY A 4 -106.04 6.52 57.63
C GLY A 4 -104.94 5.76 56.90
N ASP A 5 -105.24 4.58 56.34
CA ASP A 5 -104.27 3.78 55.60
C ASP A 5 -104.00 4.36 54.20
N ILE A 6 -105.00 4.98 53.56
CA ILE A 6 -104.83 5.71 52.30
C ILE A 6 -103.93 6.92 52.51
N ILE A 7 -104.09 7.66 53.61
CA ILE A 7 -103.21 8.79 53.95
C ILE A 7 -101.77 8.33 54.22
N LYS A 8 -101.58 7.15 54.83
CA LYS A 8 -100.24 6.56 55.05
C LYS A 8 -99.58 6.12 53.75
N GLU A 9 -100.31 5.48 52.84
CA GLU A 9 -99.78 5.05 51.54
C GLU A 9 -99.48 6.25 50.65
N VAL A 10 -100.34 7.28 50.64
CA VAL A 10 -100.08 8.55 49.93
C VAL A 10 -98.87 9.27 50.52
N LYS A 11 -98.69 9.31 51.85
CA LYS A 11 -97.46 9.84 52.47
C LYS A 11 -96.22 9.03 52.08
N ARG A 12 -96.33 7.70 51.93
CA ARG A 12 -95.22 6.84 51.49
C ARG A 12 -94.86 7.07 50.02
N GLN A 13 -95.86 7.23 49.15
CA GLN A 13 -95.68 7.57 47.74
C GLN A 13 -95.11 8.97 47.57
N ILE A 14 -95.60 9.97 48.32
CA ILE A 14 -95.05 11.33 48.33
C ILE A 14 -93.59 11.31 48.81
N GLY A 15 -93.27 10.60 49.90
CA GLY A 15 -91.88 10.49 50.39
C GLY A 15 -90.94 9.77 49.41
N SER A 16 -91.44 8.78 48.67
CA SER A 16 -90.69 8.12 47.59
C SER A 16 -90.45 9.06 46.40
N LEU A 17 -91.49 9.75 45.94
CA LEU A 17 -91.41 10.76 44.87
C LEU A 17 -90.49 11.92 45.24
N GLN A 18 -90.50 12.37 46.50
CA GLN A 18 -89.61 13.43 46.99
C GLN A 18 -88.15 12.99 46.98
N ARG A 19 -87.87 11.72 47.32
CA ARG A 19 -86.53 11.13 47.19
C ARG A 19 -86.10 10.94 45.74
N GLN A 20 -87.01 10.54 44.86
CA GLN A 20 -86.76 10.41 43.42
C GLN A 20 -86.48 11.78 42.79
N ALA A 21 -87.27 12.80 43.12
CA ALA A 21 -87.03 14.18 42.71
C ALA A 21 -85.71 14.73 43.27
N GLY A 22 -85.37 14.39 44.52
CA GLY A 22 -84.07 14.73 45.11
C GLY A 22 -82.89 14.06 44.39
N LYS A 23 -82.99 12.78 44.04
CA LYS A 23 -81.99 12.06 43.25
C LYS A 23 -81.87 12.63 41.83
N ALA A 24 -82.99 12.94 41.18
CA ALA A 24 -82.99 13.54 39.84
C ALA A 24 -82.35 14.93 39.83
N ARG A 25 -82.65 15.78 40.83
CA ARG A 25 -81.98 17.09 41.00
C ARG A 25 -80.48 16.95 41.25
N ARG A 26 -80.06 15.99 42.09
CA ARG A 26 -78.63 15.70 42.30
C ARG A 26 -77.95 15.19 41.04
N TYR A 27 -78.62 14.31 40.27
CA TYR A 27 -78.11 13.84 38.99
C TYR A 27 -77.99 14.99 37.98
N GLN A 28 -78.98 15.88 37.88
CA GLN A 28 -78.92 17.05 37.00
C GLN A 28 -77.78 18.00 37.39
N ALA A 29 -77.56 18.24 38.69
CA ALA A 29 -76.45 19.04 39.17
C ALA A 29 -75.09 18.38 38.84
N LEU A 30 -74.92 17.10 39.18
CA LEU A 30 -73.70 16.35 38.85
C LEU A 30 -73.46 16.22 37.34
N HIS A 31 -74.52 16.13 36.54
CA HIS A 31 -74.41 16.06 35.08
C HIS A 31 -74.00 17.42 34.49
N ALA A 32 -74.51 18.52 35.03
CA ALA A 32 -74.07 19.87 34.65
C ALA A 32 -72.59 20.08 35.03
N ASP A 33 -72.19 19.67 36.23
CA ASP A 33 -70.80 19.73 36.68
C ASP A 33 -69.88 18.87 35.80
N LEU A 34 -70.33 17.65 35.44
CA LEU A 34 -69.60 16.76 34.54
C LEU A 34 -69.42 17.38 33.15
N GLN A 35 -70.46 18.01 32.59
CA GLN A 35 -70.36 18.69 31.29
C GLN A 35 -69.35 19.83 31.31
N VAL A 36 -69.31 20.61 32.41
CA VAL A 36 -68.32 21.68 32.59
C VAL A 36 -66.91 21.09 32.67
N LEU A 37 -66.71 20.06 33.51
CA LEU A 37 -65.41 19.41 33.67
C LEU A 37 -64.92 18.74 32.37
N ASP A 38 -65.81 18.09 31.64
CA ASP A 38 -65.49 17.42 30.36
C ASP A 38 -65.11 18.44 29.28
N THR A 39 -65.79 19.60 29.25
CA THR A 39 -65.43 20.71 28.37
C THR A 39 -64.05 21.29 28.71
N HIS A 40 -63.76 21.49 30.00
CA HIS A 40 -62.44 21.96 30.44
C HIS A 40 -61.32 20.96 30.16
N PHE A 41 -61.57 19.66 30.39
CA PHE A 41 -60.63 18.60 30.07
C PHE A 41 -60.35 18.53 28.57
N SER A 42 -61.41 18.56 27.75
CA SER A 42 -61.31 18.55 26.29
C SER A 42 -60.56 19.78 25.76
N HIS A 43 -60.81 20.97 26.31
CA HIS A 43 -60.08 22.18 25.94
C HIS A 43 -58.60 22.09 26.29
N ARG A 44 -58.26 21.60 27.48
CA ARG A 44 -56.86 21.41 27.90
C ARG A 44 -56.17 20.35 27.03
N LYS A 45 -56.88 19.31 26.62
CA LYS A 45 -56.35 18.29 25.71
C LYS A 45 -56.14 18.85 24.30
N LEU A 46 -57.05 19.68 23.80
CA LEU A 46 -56.89 20.42 22.55
C LEU A 46 -55.63 21.30 22.59
N GLN A 47 -55.46 22.10 23.65
CA GLN A 47 -54.29 22.96 23.81
C GLN A 47 -52.97 22.17 23.82
N SER A 48 -52.92 21.01 24.50
CA SER A 48 -51.76 20.11 24.47
C SER A 48 -51.46 19.64 23.04
N LEU A 49 -52.49 19.17 22.33
CA LEU A 49 -52.33 18.67 20.96
C LEU A 49 -51.96 19.77 19.96
N GLU A 50 -52.49 20.98 20.14
CA GLU A 50 -52.12 22.16 19.33
C GLU A 50 -50.67 22.57 19.58
N HIS A 51 -50.21 22.49 20.83
CA HIS A 51 -48.81 22.74 21.17
C HIS A 51 -47.88 21.68 20.55
N GLU A 52 -48.19 20.39 20.73
CA GLU A 52 -47.46 19.27 20.12
C GLU A 52 -47.43 19.39 18.59
N LEU A 53 -48.55 19.78 17.96
CA LEU A 53 -48.62 20.01 16.51
C LEU A 53 -47.74 21.19 16.09
N SER A 54 -47.72 22.28 16.85
CA SER A 54 -46.86 23.44 16.59
C SER A 54 -45.38 23.10 16.71
N GLU A 55 -44.99 22.29 17.69
CA GLU A 55 -43.61 21.82 17.84
C GLU A 55 -43.22 20.92 16.68
N CYS A 56 -44.05 19.93 16.35
CA CYS A 56 -43.78 18.99 15.26
C CYS A 56 -43.71 19.69 13.90
N THR A 57 -44.59 20.65 13.64
CA THR A 57 -44.55 21.46 12.40
C THR A 57 -43.30 22.35 12.34
N GLY A 58 -42.87 22.92 13.48
CA GLY A 58 -41.61 23.65 13.58
C GLY A 58 -40.39 22.77 13.30
N GLU A 59 -40.35 21.55 13.84
CA GLU A 59 -39.28 20.59 13.57
C GLU A 59 -39.24 20.15 12.11
N ILE A 60 -40.39 19.87 11.49
CA ILE A 60 -40.50 19.52 10.07
C ILE A 60 -39.97 20.67 9.20
N ALA A 61 -40.31 21.92 9.52
CA ALA A 61 -39.82 23.09 8.78
C ALA A 61 -38.30 23.20 8.88
N ARG A 62 -37.75 23.05 10.10
CA ARG A 62 -36.30 23.08 10.34
C ARG A 62 -35.56 21.97 9.58
N VAL A 63 -36.07 20.75 9.64
CA VAL A 63 -35.47 19.60 8.94
C VAL A 63 -35.55 19.81 7.43
N SER A 64 -36.69 20.25 6.91
CA SER A 64 -36.87 20.56 5.48
C SER A 64 -35.89 21.63 5.00
N GLU A 65 -35.68 22.68 5.79
CA GLU A 65 -34.71 23.73 5.47
C GLU A 65 -33.27 23.17 5.45
N THR A 66 -32.89 22.36 6.45
CA THR A 66 -31.56 21.73 6.46
C THR A 66 -31.36 20.74 5.31
N GLU A 67 -32.39 19.98 4.93
CA GLU A 67 -32.38 19.07 3.79
C GLU A 67 -32.17 19.84 2.48
N GLN A 68 -32.93 20.93 2.29
CA GLN A 68 -32.81 21.78 1.10
C GLN A 68 -31.42 22.39 0.99
N THR A 69 -30.90 22.94 2.09
CA THR A 69 -29.57 23.54 2.12
C THR A 69 -28.48 22.51 1.80
N THR A 70 -28.63 21.28 2.30
CA THR A 70 -27.70 20.18 2.03
C THR A 70 -27.79 19.72 0.57
N ARG A 71 -29.00 19.65 -0.01
CA ARG A 71 -29.19 19.35 -1.44
C ARG A 71 -28.53 20.40 -2.33
N ASP A 72 -28.66 21.68 -2.01
CA ASP A 72 -28.03 22.74 -2.78
C ASP A 72 -26.49 22.66 -2.71
N GLN A 73 -25.94 22.31 -1.55
CA GLN A 73 -24.49 22.05 -1.39
C GLN A 73 -24.02 20.84 -2.21
N ILE A 74 -24.80 19.76 -2.25
CA ILE A 74 -24.50 18.58 -3.07
C ILE A 74 -24.50 18.96 -4.56
N ASN A 75 -25.54 19.65 -5.03
CA ASN A 75 -25.66 20.07 -6.42
C ASN A 75 -24.50 20.97 -6.86
N ASP A 76 -24.10 21.92 -6.01
CA ASP A 76 -22.94 22.78 -6.26
C ASP A 76 -21.61 21.98 -6.26
N GLY A 77 -21.48 21.01 -5.36
CA GLY A 77 -20.35 20.07 -5.33
C GLY A 77 -20.25 19.23 -6.61
N GLU A 78 -21.37 18.69 -7.08
CA GLU A 78 -21.46 17.92 -8.32
C GLU A 78 -21.12 18.78 -9.54
N ALA A 79 -21.61 20.02 -9.60
CA ALA A 79 -21.30 20.97 -10.67
C ALA A 79 -19.79 21.31 -10.70
N ARG A 80 -19.17 21.53 -9.54
CA ARG A 80 -17.72 21.75 -9.42
C ARG A 80 -16.92 20.51 -9.85
N LEU A 81 -17.36 19.32 -9.46
CA LEU A 81 -16.72 18.07 -9.88
C LEU A 81 -16.81 17.86 -11.39
N ALA A 82 -17.97 18.12 -12.01
CA ALA A 82 -18.15 18.02 -13.45
C ALA A 82 -17.29 19.05 -14.23
N ALA A 83 -17.10 20.26 -13.68
CA ALA A 83 -16.19 21.26 -14.24
C ALA A 83 -14.72 20.80 -14.14
N ALA A 84 -14.30 20.27 -12.99
CA ALA A 84 -12.95 19.75 -12.79
C ALA A 84 -12.63 18.58 -13.72
N ARG A 85 -13.58 17.64 -13.93
CA ARG A 85 -13.43 16.53 -14.88
C ARG A 85 -13.22 17.02 -16.31
N ARG A 86 -14.03 17.97 -16.78
CA ARG A 86 -13.84 18.59 -18.10
C ARG A 86 -12.48 19.28 -18.24
N GLY A 87 -11.98 19.89 -17.17
CA GLY A 87 -10.64 20.48 -17.13
C GLY A 87 -9.52 19.44 -17.25
N LEU A 88 -9.70 18.27 -16.60
CA LEU A 88 -8.78 17.13 -16.70
C LEU A 88 -8.75 16.59 -18.14
N ASP A 89 -9.92 16.31 -18.73
CA ASP A 89 -10.03 15.78 -20.09
C ASP A 89 -9.34 16.70 -21.12
N ALA A 90 -9.56 18.02 -20.99
CA ALA A 90 -8.91 19.01 -21.85
C ALA A 90 -7.39 19.09 -21.66
N ALA A 91 -6.88 18.81 -20.46
CA ALA A 91 -5.45 18.74 -20.20
C ALA A 91 -4.85 17.46 -20.81
N ASP A 92 -5.54 16.33 -20.68
CA ASP A 92 -5.13 15.04 -21.25
C ASP A 92 -5.11 15.08 -22.78
N GLU A 93 -6.07 15.74 -23.43
CA GLU A 93 -6.04 15.98 -24.87
C GLU A 93 -4.81 16.81 -25.28
N LYS A 94 -4.47 17.87 -24.53
CA LYS A 94 -3.27 18.68 -24.79
C LYS A 94 -1.99 17.87 -24.62
N ILE A 95 -1.90 17.04 -23.58
CA ILE A 95 -0.73 16.18 -23.33
C ILE A 95 -0.59 15.16 -24.47
N THR A 96 -1.71 14.55 -24.89
CA THR A 96 -1.71 13.58 -25.99
C THR A 96 -1.27 14.24 -27.30
N GLY A 97 -1.79 15.43 -27.61
CA GLY A 97 -1.36 16.22 -28.78
C GLY A 97 0.12 16.60 -28.74
N ALA A 98 0.62 17.02 -27.57
CA ALA A 98 2.04 17.35 -27.39
C ALA A 98 2.94 16.12 -27.56
N ARG A 99 2.57 14.97 -27.00
CA ARG A 99 3.29 13.70 -27.17
C ARG A 99 3.34 13.25 -28.63
N ALA A 100 2.21 13.35 -29.35
CA ALA A 100 2.17 13.05 -30.78
C ALA A 100 3.11 13.98 -31.58
N LYS A 101 3.18 15.26 -31.20
CA LYS A 101 4.09 16.22 -31.85
C LYS A 101 5.55 15.93 -31.57
N VAL A 102 5.90 15.55 -30.33
CA VAL A 102 7.26 15.11 -29.97
C VAL A 102 7.66 13.90 -30.80
N GLN A 103 6.80 12.87 -30.88
CA GLN A 103 7.09 11.68 -31.68
C GLN A 103 7.28 12.01 -33.17
N GLN A 104 6.47 12.92 -33.72
CA GLN A 104 6.63 13.39 -35.10
C GLN A 104 8.00 14.05 -35.30
N LEU A 105 8.39 14.96 -34.40
CA LEU A 105 9.66 15.67 -34.47
C LEU A 105 10.86 14.73 -34.28
N GLU A 106 10.77 13.74 -33.40
CA GLU A 106 11.81 12.72 -33.22
C GLU A 106 12.01 11.89 -34.50
N ASN A 107 10.92 11.49 -35.16
CA ASN A 107 10.97 10.77 -36.43
C ASN A 107 11.59 11.65 -37.54
N GLU A 108 11.24 12.94 -37.61
CA GLU A 108 11.84 13.90 -38.54
C GLU A 108 13.34 14.10 -38.27
N ILE A 109 13.74 14.24 -37.00
CA ILE A 109 15.15 14.36 -36.59
C ILE A 109 15.93 13.10 -36.98
N ALA A 110 15.39 11.91 -36.73
CA ALA A 110 16.04 10.65 -37.09
C ALA A 110 16.25 10.53 -38.61
N SER A 111 15.23 10.88 -39.40
CA SER A 111 15.31 10.93 -40.87
C SER A 111 16.38 11.94 -41.35
N LEU A 112 16.40 13.14 -40.78
CA LEU A 112 17.39 14.17 -41.13
C LEU A 112 18.81 13.75 -40.74
N ARG A 113 19.01 13.12 -39.58
CA ARG A 113 20.30 12.58 -39.15
C ARG A 113 20.80 11.50 -40.12
N HIS A 114 19.94 10.57 -40.53
CA HIS A 114 20.31 9.58 -41.53
C HIS A 114 20.72 10.22 -42.87
N ARG A 115 20.01 11.27 -43.32
CA ARG A 115 20.38 12.03 -44.52
C ARG A 115 21.72 12.73 -44.39
N ILE A 116 22.02 13.32 -43.23
CA ILE A 116 23.31 13.96 -42.96
C ILE A 116 24.42 12.92 -43.03
N GLU A 117 24.28 11.82 -42.31
CA GLU A 117 25.29 10.75 -42.28
C GLU A 117 25.54 10.14 -43.67
N PHE A 118 24.48 9.91 -44.44
CA PHE A 118 24.56 9.46 -45.83
C PHE A 118 25.30 10.45 -46.73
N ASN A 119 24.99 11.75 -46.61
CA ASN A 119 25.64 12.80 -47.39
C ASN A 119 27.11 13.00 -46.99
N GLU A 120 27.45 12.88 -45.69
CA GLU A 120 28.83 12.96 -45.21
C GLU A 120 29.67 11.81 -45.78
N LYS A 121 29.13 10.58 -45.76
CA LYS A 121 29.78 9.41 -46.39
C LYS A 121 30.01 9.65 -47.88
N HIS A 122 29.00 10.12 -48.60
CA HIS A 122 29.13 10.43 -50.02
C HIS A 122 30.10 11.58 -50.31
N ALA A 123 30.16 12.61 -49.46
CA ALA A 123 31.12 13.69 -49.61
C ALA A 123 32.57 13.18 -49.46
N VAL A 124 32.81 12.27 -48.50
CA VAL A 124 34.12 11.61 -48.34
C VAL A 124 34.47 10.75 -49.55
N GLU A 125 33.53 9.95 -50.06
CA GLU A 125 33.74 9.13 -51.27
C GLU A 125 34.06 10.00 -52.50
N LEU A 126 33.30 11.08 -52.72
CA LEU A 126 33.53 12.04 -53.80
C LEU A 126 34.90 12.70 -53.66
N GLN A 127 35.30 13.08 -52.44
CA GLN A 127 36.61 13.68 -52.20
C GLN A 127 37.74 12.71 -52.52
N GLN A 128 37.62 11.43 -52.13
CA GLN A 128 38.58 10.39 -52.49
C GLN A 128 38.66 10.18 -54.01
N TRP A 129 37.53 10.25 -54.71
CA TRP A 129 37.47 10.17 -56.17
C TRP A 129 38.16 11.36 -56.85
N ILE A 130 37.95 12.58 -56.34
CA ILE A 130 38.62 13.79 -56.81
C ILE A 130 40.13 13.68 -56.60
N ASP A 131 40.57 13.25 -55.41
CA ASP A 131 42.00 13.11 -55.10
C ASP A 131 42.68 12.05 -55.97
N ARG A 132 41.99 10.92 -56.22
CA ARG A 132 42.50 9.88 -57.14
C ARG A 132 42.59 10.42 -58.58
N SER A 133 41.54 11.09 -59.06
CA SER A 133 41.52 11.68 -60.41
C SER A 133 42.61 12.75 -60.58
N ARG A 134 42.88 13.56 -59.55
CA ARG A 134 43.97 14.54 -59.56
C ARG A 134 45.34 13.87 -59.69
N ARG A 135 45.59 12.79 -58.94
CA ARG A 135 46.85 12.03 -59.06
C ARG A 135 47.01 11.39 -60.43
N GLU A 136 45.91 10.90 -61.02
CA GLU A 136 45.92 10.35 -62.38
C GLU A 136 46.24 11.42 -63.43
N ILE A 137 45.66 12.62 -63.30
CA ILE A 137 45.97 13.78 -64.15
C ILE A 137 47.44 14.18 -64.00
N GLU A 138 47.93 14.33 -62.78
CA GLU A 138 49.33 14.70 -62.51
C GLU A 138 50.30 13.66 -63.07
N SER A 139 50.01 12.37 -62.91
CA SER A 139 50.80 11.30 -63.53
C SER A 139 50.75 11.34 -65.07
N ALA A 140 49.59 11.64 -65.66
CA ALA A 140 49.44 11.76 -67.11
C ALA A 140 50.17 12.99 -67.65
N GLU A 141 50.16 14.12 -66.93
CA GLU A 141 50.91 15.33 -67.30
C GLU A 141 52.42 15.10 -67.24
N ILE A 142 52.93 14.40 -66.22
CA ILE A 142 54.34 14.00 -66.13
C ILE A 142 54.72 13.12 -67.33
N LYS A 143 53.92 12.09 -67.62
CA LYS A 143 54.17 11.20 -68.79
C LYS A 143 54.12 11.95 -70.11
N LEU A 144 53.21 12.92 -70.25
CA LEU A 144 53.08 13.72 -71.46
C LEU A 144 54.27 14.67 -71.62
N HIS A 145 54.81 15.18 -70.51
CA HIS A 145 56.04 15.98 -70.51
C HIS A 145 57.26 15.13 -70.86
N GLU A 146 57.41 13.94 -70.27
CA GLU A 146 58.46 12.98 -70.59
C GLU A 146 58.40 12.56 -72.06
N GLN A 147 57.23 12.19 -72.58
CA GLN A 147 57.05 11.82 -73.97
C GLN A 147 57.33 12.98 -74.93
N ASN A 148 56.95 14.22 -74.59
CA ASN A 148 57.30 15.37 -75.41
C ASN A 148 58.82 15.65 -75.41
N ALA A 149 59.49 15.47 -74.28
CA ALA A 149 60.95 15.57 -74.20
C ALA A 149 61.65 14.45 -75.01
N GLU A 150 61.11 13.22 -74.97
CA GLU A 150 61.56 12.11 -75.82
C GLU A 150 61.32 12.40 -77.30
N ILE A 151 60.18 13.00 -77.68
CA ILE A 151 59.89 13.40 -79.06
C ILE A 151 60.81 14.53 -79.52
N GLU A 152 61.09 15.53 -78.69
CA GLU A 152 62.06 16.59 -79.00
C GLU A 152 63.47 16.02 -79.17
N SER A 153 63.88 15.12 -78.27
CA SER A 153 65.17 14.42 -78.36
C SER A 153 65.24 13.54 -79.61
N ALA A 154 64.19 12.78 -79.91
CA ALA A 154 64.09 11.95 -81.11
C ALA A 154 64.08 12.79 -82.39
N ASN A 155 63.39 13.94 -82.42
CA ASN A 155 63.40 14.85 -83.56
C ASN A 155 64.78 15.49 -83.76
N ALA A 156 65.48 15.86 -82.69
CA ALA A 156 66.86 16.33 -82.76
C ALA A 156 67.80 15.23 -83.28
N LEU A 157 67.64 13.98 -82.82
CA LEU A 157 68.34 12.81 -83.33
C LEU A 157 67.99 12.51 -84.79
N VAL A 158 66.76 12.71 -85.23
CA VAL A 158 66.32 12.54 -86.62
C VAL A 158 66.91 13.63 -87.53
N GLU A 159 66.98 14.88 -87.08
CA GLU A 159 67.67 15.96 -87.81
C GLU A 159 69.19 15.73 -87.89
N GLU A 160 69.80 15.24 -86.79
CA GLU A 160 71.23 14.93 -86.73
C GLU A 160 71.57 13.69 -87.57
N THR A 161 70.74 12.65 -87.53
CA THR A 161 70.89 11.45 -88.37
C THR A 161 70.58 11.73 -89.83
N ALA A 162 69.63 12.60 -90.18
CA ALA A 162 69.40 13.05 -91.56
C ALA A 162 70.60 13.83 -92.12
N ARG A 163 71.24 14.68 -91.30
CA ARG A 163 72.52 15.35 -91.65
C ARG A 163 73.67 14.36 -91.81
N LEU A 164 73.76 13.36 -90.94
CA LEU A 164 74.80 12.31 -91.00
C LEU A 164 74.57 11.33 -92.15
N LEU A 165 73.32 11.02 -92.52
CA LEU A 165 72.97 10.12 -93.62
C LEU A 165 73.31 10.76 -94.97
N GLU A 166 73.07 12.06 -95.14
CA GLU A 166 73.48 12.84 -96.31
C GLU A 166 75.01 12.86 -96.46
N GLN A 167 75.73 12.95 -95.34
CA GLN A 167 77.20 12.96 -95.29
C GLN A 167 77.83 11.57 -95.46
N LYS A 168 77.12 10.50 -95.06
CA LYS A 168 77.61 9.11 -95.11
C LYS A 168 77.19 8.36 -96.37
N ASN A 169 76.07 8.70 -97.00
CA ASN A 169 75.69 8.15 -98.31
C ASN A 169 76.64 8.59 -99.44
N GLN A 170 77.31 9.74 -99.30
CA GLN A 170 78.38 10.17 -100.23
C GLN A 170 79.73 9.46 -99.98
N GLN A 171 79.89 8.73 -98.87
CA GLN A 171 81.13 8.04 -98.48
C GLN A 171 81.01 6.49 -98.50
N LEU A 172 79.80 5.93 -98.63
CA LEU A 172 79.51 4.49 -98.47
C LEU A 172 79.34 3.69 -99.76
N GLU A 173 79.31 4.33 -100.95
CA GLU A 173 79.12 3.63 -102.23
C GLU A 173 80.40 3.03 -102.82
N HIS A 174 81.59 3.42 -102.37
CA HIS A 174 82.87 2.95 -102.94
C HIS A 174 83.63 1.94 -102.06
N LEU A 175 83.16 1.68 -100.84
CA LEU A 175 83.90 0.90 -99.81
C LEU A 175 83.16 -0.35 -99.29
N THR A 176 82.08 -0.76 -99.97
CA THR A 176 81.14 -1.81 -99.51
C THR A 176 81.25 -3.15 -100.25
N ALA A 177 82.15 -3.31 -101.23
CA ALA A 177 82.19 -4.54 -102.03
C ALA A 177 83.21 -5.60 -101.55
N ASP A 178 84.40 -5.23 -101.08
CA ASP A 178 85.49 -6.20 -100.83
C ASP A 178 85.73 -6.60 -99.36
N ALA A 179 85.14 -5.89 -98.39
CA ALA A 179 85.28 -6.20 -96.96
C ALA A 179 84.20 -7.13 -96.40
N SER A 180 83.28 -7.63 -97.24
CA SER A 180 82.06 -8.33 -96.81
C SER A 180 82.26 -9.79 -96.40
N LYS A 181 83.23 -10.50 -96.99
CA LYS A 181 83.37 -11.97 -96.82
C LYS A 181 84.31 -12.44 -95.70
N ARG A 182 85.14 -11.57 -95.13
CA ARG A 182 86.00 -11.91 -93.96
C ARG A 182 85.49 -11.33 -92.64
N ARG A 183 84.52 -10.41 -92.71
CA ARG A 183 83.79 -9.83 -91.58
C ARG A 183 82.78 -10.76 -90.92
N GLU A 184 82.24 -11.74 -91.65
CA GLU A 184 81.17 -12.62 -91.16
C GLU A 184 81.59 -13.49 -89.96
N VAL A 185 82.87 -13.90 -89.88
CA VAL A 185 83.37 -14.75 -88.77
C VAL A 185 83.63 -13.93 -87.50
N PHE A 186 84.20 -12.73 -87.63
CA PHE A 186 84.36 -11.79 -86.51
C PHE A 186 83.00 -11.28 -86.00
N HIS A 187 82.07 -10.95 -86.89
CA HIS A 187 80.73 -10.51 -86.51
C HIS A 187 79.90 -11.60 -85.83
N ALA A 188 80.00 -12.87 -86.23
CA ALA A 188 79.28 -13.95 -85.55
C ALA A 188 79.74 -14.15 -84.09
N SER A 189 81.04 -13.99 -83.81
CA SER A 189 81.58 -14.05 -82.44
C SER A 189 81.26 -12.79 -81.63
N ASP A 190 81.32 -11.61 -82.24
CA ASP A 190 80.99 -10.32 -81.62
C ASP A 190 79.48 -10.19 -81.31
N GLN A 191 78.63 -10.76 -82.18
CA GLN A 191 77.18 -10.74 -81.99
C GLN A 191 76.74 -11.71 -80.87
N LYS A 192 77.34 -12.91 -80.78
CA LYS A 192 77.13 -13.79 -79.62
C LYS A 192 77.61 -13.15 -78.32
N LEU A 193 78.74 -12.45 -78.33
CA LEU A 193 79.22 -11.69 -77.16
C LEU A 193 78.20 -10.61 -76.75
N ARG A 194 77.70 -9.82 -77.70
CA ARG A 194 76.69 -8.78 -77.44
C ARG A 194 75.37 -9.36 -76.94
N ASP A 195 74.93 -10.49 -77.47
CA ASP A 195 73.69 -11.14 -77.04
C ASP A 195 73.78 -11.62 -75.59
N VAL A 196 74.92 -12.22 -75.18
CA VAL A 196 75.17 -12.63 -73.79
C VAL A 196 75.41 -11.42 -72.87
N GLN A 197 76.05 -10.35 -73.36
CA GLN A 197 76.18 -9.08 -72.60
C GLN A 197 74.83 -8.40 -72.39
N MET A 198 73.92 -8.45 -73.38
CA MET A 198 72.55 -7.96 -73.24
C MET A 198 71.70 -8.84 -72.33
N SER A 199 71.87 -10.17 -72.36
CA SER A 199 71.18 -11.06 -71.41
C SER A 199 71.67 -10.83 -69.98
N LEU A 200 72.98 -10.71 -69.79
CA LEU A 200 73.60 -10.38 -68.51
C LEU A 200 73.06 -9.05 -67.95
N SER A 201 73.05 -7.99 -68.77
CA SER A 201 72.52 -6.68 -68.35
C SER A 201 71.03 -6.75 -67.99
N LYS A 202 70.22 -7.49 -68.75
CA LYS A 202 68.79 -7.71 -68.43
C LYS A 202 68.59 -8.48 -67.13
N ASP A 203 69.40 -9.50 -66.88
CA ASP A 203 69.32 -10.31 -65.67
C ASP A 203 69.88 -9.56 -64.45
N GLU A 204 70.90 -8.70 -64.61
CA GLU A 204 71.40 -7.79 -63.57
C GLU A 204 70.36 -6.72 -63.19
N VAL A 205 69.66 -6.13 -64.17
CA VAL A 205 68.55 -5.21 -63.91
C VAL A 205 67.38 -5.91 -63.22
N ARG A 206 67.06 -7.15 -63.61
CA ARG A 206 66.03 -7.96 -62.92
C ARG A 206 66.43 -8.34 -61.50
N LEU A 207 67.69 -8.68 -61.26
CA LEU A 207 68.20 -8.98 -59.93
C LEU A 207 68.11 -7.73 -59.04
N ALA A 208 68.49 -6.56 -59.56
CA ALA A 208 68.36 -5.29 -58.84
C ALA A 208 66.89 -4.97 -58.51
N ALA A 209 65.96 -5.22 -59.44
CA ALA A 209 64.53 -5.04 -59.20
C ALA A 209 64.00 -6.00 -58.11
N ILE A 210 64.34 -7.28 -58.17
CA ILE A 210 63.93 -8.28 -57.15
C ILE A 210 64.54 -7.95 -55.78
N ALA A 211 65.78 -7.45 -55.74
CA ALA A 211 66.43 -7.03 -54.49
C ALA A 211 65.72 -5.83 -53.85
N GLU A 212 65.25 -4.88 -54.65
CA GLU A 212 64.46 -3.74 -54.17
C GLU A 212 63.07 -4.19 -53.70
N ASP A 213 62.38 -5.03 -54.48
CA ASP A 213 61.09 -5.62 -54.10
C ASP A 213 61.20 -6.42 -52.78
N LEU A 214 62.28 -7.19 -52.60
CA LEU A 214 62.58 -7.91 -51.35
C LEU A 214 62.77 -6.96 -50.17
N ARG A 215 63.45 -5.83 -50.39
CA ARG A 215 63.66 -4.82 -49.36
C ARG A 215 62.35 -4.17 -48.95
N GLU A 216 61.54 -3.72 -49.92
CA GLU A 216 60.23 -3.12 -49.66
C GLU A 216 59.31 -4.11 -48.92
N LEU A 217 59.28 -5.36 -49.37
CA LEU A 217 58.45 -6.40 -48.76
C LEU A 217 58.88 -6.72 -47.33
N ARG A 218 60.19 -6.74 -47.04
CA ARG A 218 60.73 -6.91 -45.68
C ARG A 218 60.39 -5.72 -44.78
N GLU A 219 60.55 -4.49 -45.27
CA GLU A 219 60.19 -3.28 -44.51
C GLU A 219 58.68 -3.27 -44.18
N ARG A 220 57.84 -3.66 -45.15
CA ARG A 220 56.39 -3.81 -44.95
C ARG A 220 56.06 -4.93 -43.96
N ARG A 221 56.75 -6.07 -44.02
CA ARG A 221 56.58 -7.17 -43.05
C ARG A 221 56.96 -6.73 -41.65
N ASP A 222 58.06 -6.01 -41.49
CA ASP A 222 58.52 -5.49 -40.20
C ASP A 222 57.57 -4.45 -39.62
N ALA A 223 57.04 -3.54 -40.45
CA ALA A 223 55.99 -2.63 -40.03
C ALA A 223 54.74 -3.38 -39.53
N THR A 224 54.28 -4.38 -40.30
CA THR A 224 53.12 -5.23 -39.93
C THR A 224 53.36 -6.02 -38.63
N ASN A 225 54.59 -6.49 -38.40
CA ASN A 225 54.98 -7.14 -37.14
C ASN A 225 54.91 -6.19 -35.95
N ARG A 226 55.41 -4.96 -36.06
CA ARG A 226 55.30 -3.95 -35.01
C ARG A 226 53.84 -3.59 -34.70
N ASP A 227 53.01 -3.48 -35.72
CA ASP A 227 51.57 -3.27 -35.56
C ASP A 227 50.91 -4.44 -34.83
N THR A 228 51.31 -5.68 -35.14
CA THR A 228 50.84 -6.90 -34.47
C THR A 228 51.24 -6.93 -33.00
N GLU A 229 52.47 -6.56 -32.66
CA GLU A 229 52.91 -6.46 -31.26
C GLU A 229 52.14 -5.38 -30.50
N THR A 230 51.91 -4.23 -31.13
CA THR A 230 51.09 -3.15 -30.56
C THR A 230 49.66 -3.63 -30.29
N ARG A 231 49.06 -4.38 -31.23
CA ARG A 231 47.73 -5.01 -31.04
C ARG A 231 47.74 -6.03 -29.91
N ARG A 232 48.76 -6.89 -29.79
CA ARG A 232 48.90 -7.83 -28.67
C ARG A 232 48.95 -7.12 -27.32
N ALA A 233 49.72 -6.03 -27.20
CA ALA A 233 49.77 -5.24 -25.96
C ALA A 233 48.40 -4.65 -25.61
N ARG A 234 47.65 -4.14 -26.61
CA ARG A 234 46.29 -3.64 -26.42
C ARG A 234 45.31 -4.75 -25.99
N ILE A 235 45.38 -5.94 -26.57
CA ILE A 235 44.57 -7.11 -26.16
C ILE A 235 44.82 -7.46 -24.70
N VAL A 236 46.09 -7.50 -24.26
CA VAL A 236 46.42 -7.80 -22.86
C VAL A 236 45.84 -6.74 -21.91
N ALA A 237 45.97 -5.45 -22.25
CA ALA A 237 45.42 -4.36 -21.46
C ALA A 237 43.88 -4.40 -21.41
N ALA A 238 43.22 -4.56 -22.56
CA ALA A 238 41.77 -4.70 -22.66
C ALA A 238 41.27 -5.94 -21.90
N GLY A 239 42.01 -7.05 -21.95
CA GLY A 239 41.71 -8.30 -21.25
C GLY A 239 41.77 -8.14 -19.72
N ALA A 240 42.75 -7.39 -19.21
CA ALA A 240 42.82 -7.05 -17.80
C ALA A 240 41.65 -6.12 -17.38
N GLY A 241 41.29 -5.16 -18.23
CA GLY A 241 40.12 -4.30 -18.05
C GLY A 241 38.82 -5.10 -17.98
N HIS A 242 38.59 -5.99 -18.94
CA HIS A 242 37.42 -6.88 -18.98
C HIS A 242 37.34 -7.78 -17.74
N LYS A 243 38.45 -8.40 -17.31
CA LYS A 243 38.48 -9.21 -16.07
C LYS A 243 38.11 -8.38 -14.83
N THR A 244 38.56 -7.14 -14.76
CA THR A 244 38.25 -6.23 -13.65
C THR A 244 36.76 -5.84 -13.65
N LEU A 245 36.20 -5.53 -14.83
CA LEU A 245 34.76 -5.26 -14.99
C LEU A 245 33.92 -6.49 -14.62
N HIS A 246 34.32 -7.67 -15.07
CA HIS A 246 33.67 -8.93 -14.72
C HIS A 246 33.63 -9.16 -13.21
N ALA A 247 34.76 -8.96 -12.51
CA ALA A 247 34.81 -9.06 -11.05
C ALA A 247 33.83 -8.07 -10.38
N LYS A 248 33.79 -6.81 -10.83
CA LYS A 248 32.85 -5.80 -10.31
C LYS A 248 31.39 -6.19 -10.53
N VAL A 249 31.03 -6.74 -11.70
CA VAL A 249 29.68 -7.26 -11.98
C VAL A 249 29.32 -8.39 -11.02
N THR A 250 30.24 -9.34 -10.80
CA THR A 250 29.99 -10.47 -9.88
C THR A 250 29.80 -10.02 -8.43
N GLU A 251 30.61 -9.07 -7.96
CA GLU A 251 30.49 -8.49 -6.62
C GLU A 251 29.18 -7.71 -6.46
N ALA A 252 28.83 -6.88 -7.45
CA ALA A 252 27.57 -6.13 -7.44
C ALA A 252 26.35 -7.05 -7.41
N ARG A 253 26.36 -8.14 -8.21
CA ARG A 253 25.29 -9.16 -8.20
C ARG A 253 25.15 -9.84 -6.84
N ALA A 254 26.25 -10.20 -6.19
CA ALA A 254 26.22 -10.80 -4.86
C ALA A 254 25.65 -9.83 -3.80
N ALA A 255 26.03 -8.56 -3.86
CA ALA A 255 25.49 -7.52 -2.98
C ALA A 255 23.98 -7.30 -3.19
N THR A 256 23.53 -7.20 -4.45
CA THR A 256 22.11 -7.02 -4.78
C THR A 256 21.24 -8.22 -4.37
N GLU A 257 21.78 -9.44 -4.38
CA GLU A 257 21.04 -10.61 -3.86
C GLU A 257 20.85 -10.54 -2.34
N ALA A 258 21.84 -10.06 -1.58
CA ALA A 258 21.68 -9.81 -0.15
C ALA A 258 20.66 -8.69 0.14
N GLU A 259 20.65 -7.62 -0.66
CA GLU A 259 19.63 -6.57 -0.60
C GLU A 259 18.24 -7.12 -0.90
N ARG A 260 18.11 -7.99 -1.91
CA ARG A 260 16.84 -8.66 -2.25
C ARG A 260 16.29 -9.46 -1.06
N GLN A 261 17.13 -10.25 -0.40
CA GLN A 261 16.72 -11.00 0.79
C GLN A 261 16.25 -10.06 1.92
N THR A 262 16.91 -8.91 2.06
CA THR A 262 16.52 -7.87 3.03
C THR A 262 15.14 -7.29 2.70
N VAL A 263 14.87 -7.00 1.42
CA VAL A 263 13.55 -6.53 0.96
C VAL A 263 12.47 -7.56 1.25
N GLU A 264 12.72 -8.85 0.95
CA GLU A 264 11.76 -9.94 1.22
C GLU A 264 11.46 -10.07 2.72
N GLN A 265 12.48 -9.97 3.58
CA GLN A 265 12.30 -10.00 5.05
C GLN A 265 11.49 -8.79 5.55
N LEU A 266 11.78 -7.59 5.05
CA LEU A 266 11.04 -6.38 5.41
C LEU A 266 9.59 -6.44 4.91
N PHE A 267 9.34 -7.02 3.74
CA PHE A 267 7.99 -7.22 3.22
C PHE A 267 7.19 -8.20 4.09
N ALA A 268 7.79 -9.31 4.51
CA ALA A 268 7.18 -10.24 5.46
C ALA A 268 6.86 -9.55 6.80
N ARG A 269 7.75 -8.67 7.27
CA ARG A 269 7.52 -7.86 8.47
C ARG A 269 6.34 -6.92 8.29
N VAL A 270 6.22 -6.21 7.17
CA VAL A 270 5.05 -5.35 6.86
C VAL A 270 3.76 -6.15 6.96
N ARG A 271 3.68 -7.30 6.27
CA ARG A 271 2.48 -8.17 6.32
C ARG A 271 2.13 -8.62 7.74
N SER A 272 3.14 -8.98 8.54
CA SER A 272 2.91 -9.39 9.93
C SER A 272 2.34 -8.26 10.79
N GLN A 273 2.78 -7.03 10.57
CA GLN A 273 2.29 -5.85 11.28
C GLN A 273 0.88 -5.47 10.83
N GLU A 274 0.58 -5.55 9.53
CA GLU A 274 -0.79 -5.35 9.00
C GLU A 274 -1.79 -6.33 9.61
N GLU A 275 -1.44 -7.61 9.67
CA GLU A 275 -2.30 -8.64 10.26
C GLU A 275 -2.50 -8.42 11.76
N THR A 276 -1.43 -8.09 12.49
CA THR A 276 -1.52 -7.75 13.92
C THR A 276 -2.43 -6.53 14.16
N LEU A 277 -2.29 -5.49 13.33
CA LEU A 277 -3.12 -4.29 13.43
C LEU A 277 -4.59 -4.60 13.16
N ARG A 278 -4.88 -5.43 12.14
CA ARG A 278 -6.23 -5.89 11.82
C ARG A 278 -6.86 -6.68 12.96
N GLN A 279 -6.09 -7.57 13.60
CA GLN A 279 -6.55 -8.33 14.76
C GLN A 279 -6.87 -7.41 15.94
N ASN A 280 -6.02 -6.42 16.21
CA ASN A 280 -6.26 -5.43 17.26
C ASN A 280 -7.51 -4.57 16.98
N GLN A 281 -7.73 -4.15 15.73
CA GLN A 281 -8.95 -3.43 15.32
C GLN A 281 -10.21 -4.28 15.50
N SER A 282 -10.16 -5.56 15.15
CA SER A 282 -11.26 -6.48 15.40
C SER A 282 -11.54 -6.67 16.89
N ALA A 283 -10.49 -6.77 17.70
CA ALA A 283 -10.62 -6.88 19.15
C ALA A 283 -11.23 -5.62 19.77
N LEU A 284 -10.84 -4.42 19.31
CA LEU A 284 -11.44 -3.15 19.73
C LEU A 284 -12.94 -3.12 19.40
N ALA A 285 -13.34 -3.51 18.19
CA ALA A 285 -14.74 -3.53 17.79
C ALA A 285 -15.60 -4.46 18.68
N GLU A 286 -15.05 -5.61 19.11
CA GLU A 286 -15.74 -6.50 20.06
C GLU A 286 -15.87 -5.87 21.45
N VAL A 287 -14.84 -5.14 21.91
CA VAL A 287 -14.87 -4.42 23.20
C VAL A 287 -15.90 -3.29 23.15
N GLU A 288 -15.95 -2.50 22.07
CA GLU A 288 -16.91 -1.41 21.90
C GLU A 288 -18.36 -1.92 21.85
N ARG A 289 -18.62 -3.05 21.17
CA ARG A 289 -19.95 -3.69 21.18
C ARG A 289 -20.38 -4.12 22.57
N LYS A 290 -19.46 -4.70 23.35
CA LYS A 290 -19.73 -5.08 24.75
C LYS A 290 -20.00 -3.85 25.63
N LEU A 291 -19.21 -2.80 25.48
CA LEU A 291 -19.40 -1.54 26.21
C LEU A 291 -20.79 -0.95 25.91
N ALA A 292 -21.16 -0.85 24.63
CA ALA A 292 -22.47 -0.35 24.22
C ALA A 292 -23.64 -1.20 24.75
N ALA A 293 -23.47 -2.51 24.88
CA ALA A 293 -24.47 -3.38 25.49
C ALA A 293 -24.62 -3.12 27.00
N ILE A 294 -23.50 -2.94 27.71
CA ILE A 294 -23.48 -2.60 29.14
C ILE A 294 -24.11 -1.22 29.37
N ASP A 295 -23.77 -0.22 28.56
CA ASP A 295 -24.33 1.14 28.67
C ASP A 295 -25.85 1.16 28.51
N ARG A 296 -26.38 0.38 27.55
CA ARG A 296 -27.83 0.21 27.39
C ARG A 296 -28.46 -0.45 28.60
N ALA A 297 -27.83 -1.50 29.15
CA ALA A 297 -28.33 -2.18 30.34
C ALA A 297 -28.33 -1.26 31.57
N ILE A 298 -27.29 -0.44 31.75
CA ILE A 298 -27.23 0.59 32.79
C ILE A 298 -28.37 1.58 32.61
N ALA A 299 -28.53 2.16 31.41
CA ALA A 299 -29.57 3.15 31.15
C ALA A 299 -30.99 2.61 31.41
N GLU A 300 -31.28 1.36 30.98
CA GLU A 300 -32.55 0.70 31.26
C GLU A 300 -32.80 0.53 32.76
N LYS A 301 -31.79 0.06 33.50
CA LYS A 301 -31.87 -0.19 34.94
C LYS A 301 -31.95 1.11 35.74
N GLU A 302 -31.22 2.17 35.37
CA GLU A 302 -31.30 3.49 35.99
C GLU A 302 -32.67 4.13 35.78
N SER A 303 -33.20 4.10 34.55
CA SER A 303 -34.55 4.57 34.26
C SER A 303 -35.60 3.85 35.10
N ARG A 304 -35.51 2.51 35.17
CA ARG A 304 -36.42 1.70 35.98
C ARG A 304 -36.29 1.98 37.47
N HIS A 305 -35.06 2.10 37.97
CA HIS A 305 -34.78 2.44 39.37
C HIS A 305 -35.40 3.79 39.73
N GLU A 306 -35.24 4.79 38.88
CA GLU A 306 -35.76 6.13 39.11
C GLU A 306 -37.29 6.16 39.14
N VAL A 307 -37.95 5.48 38.20
CA VAL A 307 -39.41 5.35 38.21
C VAL A 307 -39.88 4.70 39.52
N LEU A 308 -39.30 3.57 39.93
CA LEU A 308 -39.71 2.89 41.17
C LEU A 308 -39.41 3.74 42.41
N ARG A 309 -38.29 4.46 42.45
CA ARG A 309 -37.92 5.39 43.53
C ARG A 309 -38.95 6.51 43.64
N GLN A 310 -39.30 7.15 42.53
CA GLN A 310 -40.29 8.23 42.49
C GLN A 310 -41.64 7.76 43.00
N LEU A 311 -42.14 6.61 42.54
CA LEU A 311 -43.41 6.05 43.00
C LEU A 311 -43.40 5.75 44.51
N ASN A 312 -42.25 5.32 45.05
CA ASN A 312 -42.07 5.07 46.48
C ASN A 312 -42.02 6.38 47.30
N GLU A 313 -41.35 7.42 46.79
CA GLU A 313 -41.28 8.75 47.42
C GLU A 313 -42.64 9.48 47.41
N GLU A 314 -43.42 9.33 46.34
CA GLU A 314 -44.77 9.88 46.24
C GLU A 314 -45.79 9.16 47.13
N GLY A 315 -45.39 8.04 47.75
CA GLY A 315 -46.21 7.24 48.65
C GLY A 315 -47.31 6.46 47.93
N GLU A 316 -47.16 6.17 46.63
CA GLU A 316 -48.17 5.45 45.85
C GLU A 316 -48.49 4.09 46.49
N GLY A 317 -49.78 3.81 46.76
CA GLY A 317 -50.24 2.62 47.49
C GLY A 317 -50.52 2.84 48.99
N LEU A 318 -50.07 3.95 49.58
CA LEU A 318 -50.48 4.37 50.92
C LEU A 318 -51.92 4.93 50.92
N ALA A 319 -52.55 4.95 52.10
CA ALA A 319 -53.83 5.63 52.27
C ALA A 319 -53.71 7.14 52.01
N GLN A 320 -54.80 7.78 51.55
CA GLN A 320 -54.81 9.20 51.16
C GLN A 320 -54.23 10.13 52.24
N GLY A 321 -54.54 9.89 53.52
CA GLY A 321 -54.00 10.68 54.64
C GLY A 321 -52.50 10.45 54.83
N SER A 322 -52.03 9.20 54.75
CA SER A 322 -50.59 8.90 54.80
C SER A 322 -49.83 9.52 53.61
N GLN A 323 -50.39 9.53 52.40
CA GLN A 323 -49.77 10.19 51.23
C GLN A 323 -49.69 11.70 51.41
N ALA A 324 -50.78 12.34 51.87
CA ALA A 324 -50.82 13.78 52.10
C ALA A 324 -49.81 14.21 53.16
N LEU A 325 -49.67 13.42 54.24
CA LEU A 325 -48.67 13.66 55.28
C LEU A 325 -47.24 13.48 54.78
N LEU A 326 -46.96 12.44 53.98
CA LEU A 326 -45.63 12.21 53.43
C LEU A 326 -45.18 13.36 52.49
N LYS A 327 -46.13 14.02 51.83
CA LYS A 327 -45.89 15.20 50.97
C LYS A 327 -45.82 16.52 51.75
N SER A 328 -46.29 16.55 53.00
CA SER A 328 -46.26 17.76 53.83
C SER A 328 -44.82 18.05 54.31
N LYS A 329 -44.46 19.34 54.33
CA LYS A 329 -43.18 19.81 54.90
C LYS A 329 -43.29 20.20 56.38
N GLU A 330 -44.49 20.19 56.94
CA GLU A 330 -44.77 20.65 58.30
C GLU A 330 -44.39 19.61 59.37
N PHE A 331 -44.38 18.33 58.98
CA PHE A 331 -44.10 17.20 59.85
C PHE A 331 -43.00 16.34 59.22
N GLU A 332 -42.07 15.86 60.05
CA GLU A 332 -40.96 15.04 59.61
C GLU A 332 -41.23 13.57 59.93
N PHE A 333 -41.21 12.74 58.88
CA PHE A 333 -41.40 11.30 58.99
C PHE A 333 -40.14 10.58 58.50
N ALA A 334 -39.82 9.43 59.08
CA ALA A 334 -38.79 8.56 58.51
C ALA A 334 -39.28 7.83 57.23
N GLY A 335 -40.57 7.95 56.89
CA GLY A 335 -41.21 7.27 55.75
C GLY A 335 -42.19 6.18 56.21
N ALA A 336 -42.75 5.42 55.27
CA ALA A 336 -43.62 4.28 55.60
C ALA A 336 -42.82 3.15 56.27
N LEU A 337 -43.45 2.36 57.14
CA LEU A 337 -42.83 1.23 57.81
C LEU A 337 -42.26 0.24 56.79
N ALA A 338 -43.01 -0.07 55.73
CA ALA A 338 -42.53 -0.89 54.61
C ALA A 338 -41.21 -0.38 54.00
N ALA A 339 -41.05 0.94 53.90
CA ALA A 339 -39.85 1.57 53.38
C ALA A 339 -38.64 1.46 54.34
N GLN A 340 -38.83 1.03 55.58
CA GLN A 340 -37.78 0.83 56.59
C GLN A 340 -37.37 -0.64 56.76
N LEU A 341 -38.16 -1.59 56.26
CA LEU A 341 -37.85 -3.02 56.37
C LEU A 341 -36.98 -3.50 55.21
N GLY A 342 -36.04 -4.40 55.47
CA GLY A 342 -35.28 -5.11 54.45
C GLY A 342 -35.67 -6.59 54.43
N VAL A 343 -36.27 -7.06 53.33
CA VAL A 343 -36.75 -8.45 53.20
C VAL A 343 -36.28 -9.02 51.87
N SER A 344 -35.79 -10.26 51.88
CA SER A 344 -35.45 -10.99 50.65
C SER A 344 -36.71 -11.22 49.82
N HIS A 345 -36.63 -11.05 48.49
CA HIS A 345 -37.78 -11.13 47.58
C HIS A 345 -38.66 -12.38 47.77
N GLU A 346 -38.05 -13.53 48.06
CA GLU A 346 -38.73 -14.81 48.32
C GLU A 346 -39.71 -14.78 49.50
N PHE A 347 -39.46 -13.92 50.51
CA PHE A 347 -40.28 -13.84 51.73
C PHE A 347 -41.24 -12.65 51.73
N VAL A 348 -41.16 -11.76 50.73
CA VAL A 348 -41.96 -10.55 50.65
C VAL A 348 -43.47 -10.83 50.80
N PRO A 349 -44.08 -11.78 50.06
CA PRO A 349 -45.52 -12.03 50.19
C PRO A 349 -45.92 -12.49 51.60
N ALA A 350 -45.07 -13.29 52.24
CA ALA A 350 -45.32 -13.85 53.55
C ALA A 350 -45.26 -12.80 54.67
N ILE A 351 -44.25 -11.92 54.60
CA ILE A 351 -44.07 -10.82 55.55
C ILE A 351 -45.15 -9.76 55.34
N GLU A 352 -45.55 -9.49 54.10
CA GLU A 352 -46.65 -8.59 53.79
C GLU A 352 -47.97 -9.06 54.36
N ALA A 353 -48.29 -10.34 54.19
CA ALA A 353 -49.50 -10.92 54.73
C ALA A 353 -49.53 -10.86 56.27
N ALA A 354 -48.39 -11.10 56.92
CA ALA A 354 -48.27 -11.08 58.37
C ALA A 354 -48.36 -9.66 58.97
N LEU A 355 -47.72 -8.66 58.35
CA LEU A 355 -47.75 -7.27 58.83
C LEU A 355 -49.03 -6.54 58.40
N GLY A 356 -49.64 -6.94 57.29
CA GLY A 356 -50.89 -6.39 56.77
C GLY A 356 -50.88 -4.87 56.67
N ARG A 357 -51.95 -4.23 57.16
CA ARG A 357 -52.12 -2.76 57.10
C ARG A 357 -51.06 -1.98 57.88
N ASN A 358 -50.33 -2.62 58.81
CA ASN A 358 -49.29 -1.96 59.59
C ASN A 358 -48.09 -1.53 58.71
N LEU A 359 -47.87 -2.20 57.57
CA LEU A 359 -46.83 -1.81 56.60
C LEU A 359 -47.01 -0.39 56.08
N HIS A 360 -48.25 0.10 56.03
CA HIS A 360 -48.59 1.41 55.47
C HIS A 360 -48.51 2.55 56.50
N ALA A 361 -48.11 2.24 57.74
CA ALA A 361 -47.98 3.25 58.78
C ALA A 361 -46.73 4.12 58.55
N LEU A 362 -46.85 5.43 58.75
CA LEU A 362 -45.71 6.35 58.69
C LEU A 362 -44.98 6.36 60.02
N VAL A 363 -43.66 6.26 59.97
CA VAL A 363 -42.80 6.32 61.15
C VAL A 363 -42.58 7.77 61.56
N LEU A 364 -43.13 8.16 62.70
CA LEU A 364 -43.06 9.50 63.25
C LEU A 364 -41.85 9.61 64.21
N ARG A 365 -40.95 10.56 63.93
CA ARG A 365 -39.75 10.79 64.74
C ARG A 365 -40.06 11.47 66.08
N ASP A 366 -41.05 12.38 66.09
CA ASP A 366 -41.47 13.10 67.30
C ASP A 366 -42.89 12.74 67.70
N ASN A 367 -43.00 11.81 68.66
CA ASN A 367 -44.27 11.34 69.21
C ASN A 367 -45.14 12.45 69.81
N ALA A 368 -44.55 13.56 70.28
CA ALA A 368 -45.31 14.65 70.90
C ALA A 368 -46.27 15.33 69.90
N ARG A 369 -45.93 15.28 68.61
CA ARG A 369 -46.72 15.90 67.53
C ARG A 369 -47.82 15.01 66.96
N ALA A 370 -48.00 13.78 67.46
CA ALA A 370 -49.02 12.87 66.95
C ALA A 370 -50.43 13.45 67.04
N ALA A 371 -50.76 14.16 68.13
CA ALA A 371 -52.06 14.82 68.31
C ALA A 371 -52.26 16.00 67.34
N GLU A 372 -51.19 16.74 67.03
CA GLU A 372 -51.19 17.82 66.03
C GLU A 372 -51.46 17.26 64.64
N ILE A 373 -50.78 16.17 64.26
CA ILE A 373 -50.94 15.50 62.96
C ILE A 373 -52.39 15.02 62.76
N VAL A 374 -52.99 14.40 63.79
CA VAL A 374 -54.39 13.95 63.72
C VAL A 374 -55.34 15.15 63.58
N SER A 375 -55.06 16.24 64.30
CA SER A 375 -55.86 17.47 64.20
C SER A 375 -55.77 18.09 62.80
N TYR A 376 -54.57 18.13 62.23
CA TYR A 376 -54.31 18.59 60.87
C TYR A 376 -55.06 17.77 59.82
N LEU A 377 -54.97 16.43 59.88
CA LEU A 377 -55.71 15.54 58.98
C LEU A 377 -57.24 15.76 59.04
N ASN A 378 -57.78 16.01 60.24
CA ASN A 378 -59.20 16.24 60.45
C ASN A 378 -59.65 17.62 59.95
N GLN A 379 -58.86 18.67 60.19
CA GLN A 379 -59.15 20.04 59.77
C GLN A 379 -59.15 20.17 58.25
N GLU A 380 -58.12 19.61 57.61
CA GLU A 380 -57.92 19.67 56.15
C GLU A 380 -58.63 18.54 55.40
N GLN A 381 -59.33 17.63 56.11
CA GLN A 381 -60.05 16.47 55.56
C GLN A 381 -59.21 15.59 54.61
N LEU A 382 -57.94 15.39 54.95
CA LEU A 382 -56.95 14.72 54.08
C LEU A 382 -57.06 13.19 54.10
N GLY A 383 -57.98 12.63 54.87
CA GLY A 383 -58.22 11.19 54.98
C GLY A 383 -57.49 10.54 56.16
N GLN A 384 -57.45 9.20 56.17
CA GLN A 384 -56.87 8.43 57.28
C GLN A 384 -55.38 8.14 57.06
N ALA A 385 -54.62 8.19 58.15
CA ALA A 385 -53.23 7.75 58.20
C ALA A 385 -53.02 6.80 59.38
N ALA A 386 -52.04 5.91 59.26
CA ALA A 386 -51.52 5.12 60.37
C ALA A 386 -50.14 5.65 60.74
N LEU A 387 -49.84 5.75 62.04
CA LEU A 387 -48.57 6.29 62.55
C LEU A 387 -47.90 5.26 63.47
N VAL A 388 -46.60 5.05 63.26
CA VAL A 388 -45.72 4.34 64.20
C VAL A 388 -45.08 5.38 65.13
N LEU A 389 -45.19 5.14 66.44
CA LEU A 389 -44.67 6.01 67.49
C LEU A 389 -43.42 5.38 68.13
N GLU A 390 -42.23 5.80 67.71
CA GLU A 390 -40.95 5.11 67.99
C GLU A 390 -40.60 4.93 69.48
N ARG A 391 -41.04 5.83 70.37
CA ARG A 391 -40.64 5.85 71.80
C ARG A 391 -41.64 5.23 72.77
N ILE A 392 -42.61 4.46 72.28
CA ILE A 392 -43.47 3.67 73.18
C ILE A 392 -42.77 2.33 73.44
N ASP A 393 -42.49 2.04 74.70
CA ASP A 393 -41.75 0.84 75.11
C ASP A 393 -42.51 -0.42 74.65
N HIS A 394 -42.05 -1.02 73.56
CA HIS A 394 -42.63 -2.24 73.01
C HIS A 394 -42.10 -3.40 73.82
N ARG A 395 -42.94 -3.98 74.69
CA ARG A 395 -42.55 -5.16 75.48
C ARG A 395 -42.03 -6.25 74.55
N GLU A 396 -40.77 -6.61 74.68
CA GLU A 396 -40.23 -7.81 74.07
C GLU A 396 -41.03 -9.01 74.60
N ARG A 397 -41.79 -9.63 73.70
CA ARG A 397 -42.43 -10.91 73.99
C ARG A 397 -41.46 -12.00 73.54
N PRO A 398 -40.87 -12.79 74.45
CA PRO A 398 -39.97 -13.86 74.05
C PRO A 398 -40.73 -14.80 73.12
N ALA A 399 -40.20 -15.00 71.92
CA ALA A 399 -40.75 -15.97 70.97
C ALA A 399 -40.70 -17.38 71.60
N SER A 400 -41.67 -18.22 71.24
CA SER A 400 -41.57 -19.65 71.55
C SER A 400 -40.25 -20.18 70.98
N LYS A 401 -39.48 -20.91 71.80
CA LYS A 401 -38.23 -21.53 71.34
C LYS A 401 -38.49 -22.71 70.40
N ASP A 402 -39.68 -23.29 70.47
CA ASP A 402 -40.05 -24.47 69.71
C ASP A 402 -40.72 -24.05 68.41
N LEU A 403 -39.94 -24.09 67.33
CA LEU A 403 -40.44 -23.88 65.97
C LEU A 403 -41.35 -25.06 65.57
N PRO A 404 -42.56 -24.82 65.02
CA PRO A 404 -43.45 -25.89 64.59
C PRO A 404 -42.81 -26.80 63.52
N GLN A 405 -43.19 -28.08 63.53
CA GLN A 405 -42.72 -29.05 62.53
C GLN A 405 -43.11 -28.59 61.11
N ASN A 406 -42.17 -28.67 60.17
CA ASN A 406 -42.28 -28.21 58.77
C ASN A 406 -42.31 -26.69 58.55
N ALA A 407 -42.11 -25.87 59.59
CA ALA A 407 -41.91 -24.43 59.38
C ALA A 407 -40.49 -24.14 58.84
N ILE A 408 -40.41 -23.23 57.88
CA ILE A 408 -39.16 -22.69 57.31
C ILE A 408 -38.39 -21.86 58.36
N GLY A 409 -39.11 -21.23 59.28
CA GLY A 409 -38.55 -20.39 60.34
C GLY A 409 -39.57 -19.39 60.89
N TRP A 410 -39.12 -18.51 61.80
CA TRP A 410 -39.94 -17.40 62.27
C TRP A 410 -39.91 -16.23 61.28
N ALA A 411 -41.06 -15.60 61.04
CA ALA A 411 -41.17 -14.45 60.15
C ALA A 411 -40.27 -13.28 60.60
N ALA A 412 -40.16 -13.06 61.91
CA ALA A 412 -39.30 -12.02 62.49
C ALA A 412 -37.82 -12.17 62.10
N ASP A 413 -37.32 -13.40 61.93
CA ASP A 413 -35.92 -13.67 61.57
C ASP A 413 -35.63 -13.41 60.09
N LYS A 414 -36.67 -13.24 59.26
CA LYS A 414 -36.56 -12.99 57.82
C LYS A 414 -36.69 -11.51 57.45
N VAL A 415 -36.78 -10.62 58.45
CA VAL A 415 -36.87 -9.17 58.27
C VAL A 415 -35.67 -8.48 58.91
N ARG A 416 -35.02 -7.60 58.16
CA ARG A 416 -33.99 -6.70 58.67
C ARG A 416 -34.60 -5.35 59.01
N THR A 417 -34.33 -4.85 60.20
CA THR A 417 -34.91 -3.60 60.72
C THR A 417 -33.88 -2.69 61.36
N PRO A 418 -34.03 -1.35 61.24
CA PRO A 418 -33.24 -0.40 62.02
C PRO A 418 -33.47 -0.58 63.53
N ALA A 419 -32.46 -0.27 64.34
CA ALA A 419 -32.51 -0.45 65.80
C ALA A 419 -33.74 0.19 66.48
N PRO A 420 -34.22 1.39 66.11
CA PRO A 420 -35.42 1.99 66.71
C PRO A 420 -36.72 1.22 66.42
N LEU A 421 -36.78 0.44 65.34
CA LEU A 421 -38.00 -0.25 64.88
C LEU A 421 -37.97 -1.77 65.16
N ASP A 422 -36.83 -2.30 65.61
CA ASP A 422 -36.61 -3.73 65.80
C ASP A 422 -37.61 -4.36 66.79
N ALA A 423 -37.79 -3.74 67.96
CA ALA A 423 -38.74 -4.22 68.98
C ALA A 423 -40.19 -4.20 68.49
N LEU A 424 -40.58 -3.17 67.73
CA LEU A 424 -41.91 -3.07 67.14
C LEU A 424 -42.16 -4.20 66.13
N VAL A 425 -41.24 -4.39 65.19
CA VAL A 425 -41.41 -5.35 64.09
C VAL A 425 -41.36 -6.79 64.62
N LYS A 426 -40.48 -7.09 65.57
CA LYS A 426 -40.49 -8.37 66.29
C LYS A 426 -41.78 -8.59 67.08
N GLY A 427 -42.37 -7.52 67.63
CA GLY A 427 -43.66 -7.56 68.30
C GLY A 427 -44.83 -7.84 67.33
N LEU A 428 -44.82 -7.21 66.16
CA LEU A 428 -45.84 -7.43 65.11
C LEU A 428 -45.74 -8.82 64.48
N LEU A 429 -44.54 -9.38 64.40
CA LEU A 429 -44.25 -10.72 63.88
C LEU A 429 -44.05 -11.77 64.98
N HIS A 430 -44.50 -11.47 66.20
CA HIS A 430 -44.34 -12.37 67.34
C HIS A 430 -45.05 -13.70 67.09
N ASN A 431 -44.35 -14.82 67.30
CA ASN A 431 -44.84 -16.18 67.09
C ASN A 431 -45.51 -16.42 65.72
N VAL A 432 -45.09 -15.70 64.68
CA VAL A 432 -45.52 -15.94 63.30
C VAL A 432 -44.57 -16.93 62.62
N ALA A 433 -44.99 -18.17 62.43
CA ALA A 433 -44.22 -19.21 61.75
C ALA A 433 -44.44 -19.17 60.22
N LEU A 434 -43.37 -19.34 59.45
CA LEU A 434 -43.38 -19.33 57.98
C LEU A 434 -43.43 -20.76 57.42
N PHE A 435 -44.32 -21.02 56.46
CA PHE A 435 -44.51 -22.33 55.82
C PHE A 435 -44.45 -22.24 54.28
N GLU A 436 -44.17 -23.36 53.61
CA GLU A 436 -44.23 -23.41 52.14
C GLU A 436 -45.67 -23.40 51.61
N ASN A 437 -46.59 -24.08 52.31
CA ASN A 437 -47.97 -24.27 51.88
C ASN A 437 -48.99 -24.05 53.03
N LEU A 438 -50.24 -23.79 52.64
CA LEU A 438 -51.33 -23.47 53.57
C LEU A 438 -51.77 -24.69 54.42
N GLU A 439 -51.66 -25.90 53.87
CA GLU A 439 -52.08 -27.12 54.59
C GLU A 439 -51.20 -27.37 55.82
N GLU A 440 -49.90 -27.19 55.71
CA GLU A 440 -48.95 -27.26 56.83
C GLU A 440 -49.21 -26.18 57.86
N ALA A 441 -49.48 -24.95 57.42
CA ALA A 441 -49.81 -23.83 58.30
C ALA A 441 -51.08 -24.08 59.13
N LEU A 442 -52.14 -24.61 58.50
CA LEU A 442 -53.39 -24.99 59.18
C LEU A 442 -53.17 -26.11 60.20
N ASN A 443 -52.39 -27.13 59.83
CA ASN A 443 -52.05 -28.24 60.73
C ASN A 443 -51.24 -27.79 61.95
N ALA A 444 -50.35 -26.81 61.77
CA ALA A 444 -49.54 -26.26 62.86
C ALA A 444 -50.41 -25.47 63.86
N ILE A 445 -51.31 -24.62 63.36
CA ILE A 445 -52.21 -23.82 64.21
C ILE A 445 -53.24 -24.69 64.94
N ALA A 446 -53.73 -25.76 64.31
CA ALA A 446 -54.63 -26.70 64.97
C ALA A 446 -53.97 -27.42 66.17
N LYS A 447 -52.64 -27.59 66.14
CA LYS A 447 -51.87 -28.22 67.23
C LYS A 447 -51.44 -27.22 68.30
N ASN A 448 -51.23 -25.96 67.93
CA ASN A 448 -50.85 -24.90 68.85
C ASN A 448 -51.61 -23.61 68.49
N SER A 449 -52.61 -23.26 69.29
CA SER A 449 -53.42 -22.06 69.07
C SER A 449 -52.73 -20.76 69.50
N GLU A 450 -51.51 -20.82 70.08
CA GLU A 450 -50.76 -19.64 70.52
C GLU A 450 -49.82 -19.08 69.44
N ILE A 451 -49.76 -19.70 68.26
CA ILE A 451 -48.95 -19.25 67.12
C ILE A 451 -49.82 -18.71 65.99
N ALA A 452 -49.26 -17.77 65.24
CA ALA A 452 -49.77 -17.38 63.93
C ALA A 452 -48.93 -18.05 62.83
N ALA A 453 -49.46 -18.14 61.62
CA ALA A 453 -48.77 -18.76 60.49
C ALA A 453 -48.88 -17.91 59.24
N THR A 454 -47.83 -17.87 58.44
CA THR A 454 -47.81 -17.25 57.11
C THR A 454 -47.17 -18.19 56.10
N THR A 455 -47.56 -18.10 54.83
CA THR A 455 -47.03 -18.93 53.75
C THR A 455 -46.19 -18.12 52.77
N LEU A 456 -45.31 -18.78 52.00
CA LEU A 456 -44.57 -18.13 50.90
C LEU A 456 -45.48 -17.50 49.83
N ARG A 457 -46.75 -17.92 49.74
CA ARG A 457 -47.73 -17.37 48.78
C ARG A 457 -48.46 -16.14 49.30
N GLY A 458 -48.30 -15.82 50.59
CA GLY A 458 -48.92 -14.67 51.24
C GLY A 458 -50.30 -14.96 51.85
N GLU A 459 -50.59 -16.21 52.20
CA GLU A 459 -51.70 -16.50 53.12
C GLU A 459 -51.23 -16.31 54.56
N TYR A 460 -52.08 -15.72 55.41
CA TYR A 460 -51.78 -15.47 56.82
C TYR A 460 -52.92 -15.93 57.72
N ILE A 461 -52.60 -16.63 58.79
CA ILE A 461 -53.56 -17.03 59.83
C ILE A 461 -53.14 -16.37 61.13
N SER A 462 -54.02 -15.54 61.71
CA SER A 462 -53.74 -14.82 62.94
C SER A 462 -53.78 -15.72 64.18
N HIS A 463 -53.30 -15.19 65.30
CA HIS A 463 -53.34 -15.85 66.62
C HIS A 463 -54.79 -16.19 67.06
N GLU A 464 -55.78 -15.46 66.57
CA GLU A 464 -57.20 -15.68 66.81
C GLU A 464 -57.82 -16.71 65.84
N GLY A 465 -57.01 -17.33 64.96
CA GLY A 465 -57.46 -18.32 63.99
C GLY A 465 -58.16 -17.73 62.77
N ILE A 466 -57.97 -16.44 62.48
CA ILE A 466 -58.55 -15.79 61.30
C ILE A 466 -57.63 -16.00 60.11
N LEU A 467 -58.11 -16.70 59.08
CA LEU A 467 -57.40 -16.90 57.81
C LEU A 467 -57.64 -15.72 56.87
N PHE A 468 -56.56 -15.05 56.49
CA PHE A 468 -56.47 -14.05 55.45
C PHE A 468 -55.78 -14.66 54.23
N GLY A 469 -56.47 -14.67 53.09
CA GLY A 469 -55.94 -15.22 51.85
C GLY A 469 -56.80 -14.87 50.65
N GLY A 470 -56.23 -15.08 49.46
CA GLY A 470 -56.87 -14.78 48.18
C GLY A 470 -56.08 -13.76 47.36
N SER A 471 -55.95 -13.99 46.06
CA SER A 471 -55.33 -13.07 45.12
C SER A 471 -56.38 -12.24 44.40
N GLY A 472 -56.34 -10.92 44.54
CA GLY A 472 -57.13 -10.01 43.70
C GLY A 472 -56.60 -10.01 42.26
N LYS A 473 -57.47 -9.71 41.28
CA LYS A 473 -57.12 -9.62 39.84
C LYS A 473 -56.07 -8.54 39.49
N VAL A 474 -55.76 -7.65 40.44
CA VAL A 474 -54.72 -6.62 40.31
C VAL A 474 -53.85 -6.71 41.56
N ARG A 475 -52.75 -7.46 41.51
CA ARG A 475 -51.64 -7.24 42.45
C ARG A 475 -51.00 -5.93 42.03
N SER A 476 -51.40 -4.82 42.64
CA SER A 476 -50.59 -3.60 42.61
C SER A 476 -49.29 -3.93 43.34
N ASP A 477 -48.13 -3.73 42.70
CA ASP A 477 -46.80 -3.89 43.30
C ASP A 477 -46.83 -3.33 44.73
N SER A 478 -46.61 -4.19 45.72
CA SER A 478 -46.61 -3.77 47.11
C SER A 478 -45.42 -2.83 47.37
N LEU A 479 -45.57 -1.93 48.36
CA LEU A 479 -44.47 -1.04 48.81
C LEU A 479 -43.22 -1.82 49.22
N LEU A 480 -43.36 -2.98 49.85
CA LEU A 480 -42.23 -3.80 50.29
C LEU A 480 -41.59 -4.54 49.10
N GLU A 481 -42.38 -5.08 48.17
CA GLU A 481 -41.90 -5.65 46.90
C GLU A 481 -41.14 -4.60 46.06
N ARG A 482 -41.70 -3.41 45.94
CA ARG A 482 -41.07 -2.27 45.25
C ARG A 482 -39.73 -1.92 45.87
N LYS A 483 -39.65 -1.83 47.20
CA LYS A 483 -38.38 -1.57 47.90
C LYS A 483 -37.36 -2.68 47.65
N ALA A 484 -37.75 -3.95 47.80
CA ALA A 484 -36.86 -5.08 47.54
C ALA A 484 -36.32 -5.06 46.10
N ARG A 485 -37.14 -4.62 45.14
CA ARG A 485 -36.77 -4.45 43.73
C ARG A 485 -35.83 -3.26 43.50
N ILE A 486 -36.06 -2.12 44.16
CA ILE A 486 -35.14 -0.97 44.16
C ILE A 486 -33.76 -1.40 44.67
N ASP A 487 -33.70 -2.08 45.81
CA ASP A 487 -32.44 -2.55 46.42
C ASP A 487 -31.72 -3.60 45.55
N ALA A 488 -32.47 -4.42 44.80
CA ALA A 488 -31.92 -5.37 43.84
C ALA A 488 -31.33 -4.65 42.62
N ILE A 489 -32.08 -3.74 41.99
CA ILE A 489 -31.62 -2.96 40.84
C ILE A 489 -30.41 -2.10 41.21
N ALA A 490 -30.40 -1.49 42.40
CA ALA A 490 -29.27 -0.71 42.88
C ALA A 490 -27.98 -1.54 42.98
N ARG A 491 -28.08 -2.80 43.44
CA ARG A 491 -26.94 -3.73 43.47
C ARG A 491 -26.47 -4.11 42.06
N GLU A 492 -27.41 -4.47 41.18
CA GLU A 492 -27.09 -4.78 39.77
C GLU A 492 -26.41 -3.60 39.07
N LEU A 493 -26.85 -2.37 39.32
CA LEU A 493 -26.23 -1.16 38.78
C LEU A 493 -24.79 -0.96 39.27
N ILE A 494 -24.48 -1.27 40.53
CA ILE A 494 -23.11 -1.21 41.05
C ILE A 494 -22.22 -2.22 40.31
N ASP A 495 -22.71 -3.45 40.11
CA ASP A 495 -21.95 -4.49 39.43
C ASP A 495 -21.75 -4.16 37.94
N LEU A 496 -22.80 -3.67 37.25
CA LEU A 496 -22.72 -3.22 35.87
C LEU A 496 -21.76 -2.03 35.70
N LYS A 497 -21.75 -1.05 36.62
CA LYS A 497 -20.80 0.08 36.59
C LYS A 497 -19.35 -0.36 36.80
N ARG A 498 -19.12 -1.39 37.62
CA ARG A 498 -17.79 -2.02 37.77
C ARG A 498 -17.37 -2.75 36.50
N GLU A 499 -18.29 -3.46 35.85
CA GLU A 499 -18.02 -4.12 34.57
C GLU A 499 -17.72 -3.09 33.48
N GLN A 500 -18.51 -2.02 33.38
CA GLN A 500 -18.31 -0.91 32.46
C GLN A 500 -16.90 -0.32 32.60
N THR A 501 -16.46 0.00 33.82
CA THR A 501 -15.12 0.54 34.06
C THR A 501 -14.01 -0.45 33.68
N ALA A 502 -14.20 -1.75 33.90
CA ALA A 502 -13.23 -2.76 33.46
C ALA A 502 -13.17 -2.91 31.94
N VAL A 503 -14.31 -2.82 31.24
CA VAL A 503 -14.37 -2.88 29.77
C VAL A 503 -13.81 -1.59 29.15
N GLU A 504 -14.06 -0.43 29.75
CA GLU A 504 -13.50 0.86 29.34
C GLU A 504 -11.96 0.84 29.39
N GLN A 505 -11.37 0.30 30.46
CA GLN A 505 -9.92 0.12 30.56
C GLN A 505 -9.37 -0.78 29.45
N ARG A 506 -10.10 -1.83 29.08
CA ARG A 506 -9.73 -2.70 27.95
C ARG A 506 -9.84 -1.96 26.62
N ARG A 507 -10.82 -1.06 26.44
CA ARG A 507 -10.96 -0.23 25.24
C ARG A 507 -9.74 0.66 25.07
N VAL A 508 -9.37 1.40 26.12
CA VAL A 508 -8.20 2.29 26.11
C VAL A 508 -6.90 1.50 25.86
N ALA A 509 -6.75 0.32 26.45
CA ALA A 509 -5.59 -0.54 26.18
C ALA A 509 -5.54 -1.01 24.71
N ALA A 510 -6.68 -1.39 24.12
CA ALA A 510 -6.77 -1.79 22.72
C ALA A 510 -6.49 -0.61 21.77
N GLU A 511 -7.02 0.58 22.05
CA GLU A 511 -6.72 1.81 21.32
C GLU A 511 -5.22 2.13 21.34
N SER A 512 -4.56 1.98 22.50
CA SER A 512 -3.11 2.15 22.64
C SER A 512 -2.31 1.12 21.83
N GLN A 513 -2.75 -0.14 21.82
CA GLN A 513 -2.14 -1.19 20.99
C GLN A 513 -2.30 -0.93 19.50
N ILE A 514 -3.45 -0.39 19.06
CA ILE A 514 -3.67 0.03 17.67
C ILE A 514 -2.75 1.19 17.32
N ALA A 515 -2.65 2.23 18.15
CA ALA A 515 -1.75 3.36 17.91
C ALA A 515 -0.28 2.90 17.78
N GLY A 516 0.18 2.05 18.70
CA GLY A 516 1.53 1.46 18.64
C GLY A 516 1.73 0.58 17.41
N GLY A 517 0.73 -0.23 17.04
CA GLY A 517 0.74 -1.06 15.84
C GLY A 517 0.79 -0.26 14.55
N THR A 518 0.04 0.84 14.45
CA THR A 518 0.06 1.76 13.31
C THR A 518 1.44 2.39 13.14
N MET A 519 2.06 2.89 14.21
CA MET A 519 3.42 3.43 14.16
C MET A 519 4.46 2.37 13.76
N ALA A 520 4.33 1.14 14.26
CA ALA A 520 5.20 0.04 13.90
C ALA A 520 5.05 -0.36 12.42
N LEU A 521 3.83 -0.34 11.90
CA LEU A 521 3.52 -0.59 10.49
C LEU A 521 4.10 0.52 9.60
N GLU A 522 3.87 1.78 9.92
CA GLU A 522 4.43 2.93 9.19
C GLU A 522 5.96 2.85 9.10
N LYS A 523 6.62 2.53 10.23
CA LYS A 523 8.07 2.32 10.26
C LYS A 523 8.51 1.14 9.39
N ALA A 524 7.79 0.02 9.42
CA ALA A 524 8.10 -1.15 8.60
C ALA A 524 7.93 -0.83 7.10
N VAL A 525 6.88 -0.10 6.72
CA VAL A 525 6.62 0.34 5.34
C VAL A 525 7.70 1.31 4.86
N ALA A 526 8.13 2.26 5.70
CA ALA A 526 9.20 3.18 5.38
C ALA A 526 10.52 2.45 5.11
N LEU A 527 10.92 1.53 5.99
CA LEU A 527 12.12 0.71 5.82
C LEU A 527 12.06 -0.17 4.57
N HIS A 528 10.90 -0.78 4.30
CA HIS A 528 10.70 -1.57 3.08
C HIS A 528 10.85 -0.71 1.82
N ARG A 529 10.26 0.49 1.78
CA ARG A 529 10.38 1.41 0.64
C ARG A 529 11.82 1.86 0.42
N GLU A 530 12.55 2.17 1.48
CA GLU A 530 13.96 2.52 1.42
C GLU A 530 14.79 1.37 0.84
N ALA A 531 14.64 0.15 1.38
CA ALA A 531 15.34 -1.03 0.89
C ALA A 531 14.99 -1.38 -0.58
N GLN A 532 13.74 -1.17 -0.99
CA GLN A 532 13.32 -1.38 -2.38
C GLN A 532 13.93 -0.34 -3.33
N ALA A 533 14.07 0.91 -2.88
CA ALA A 533 14.73 1.96 -3.65
C ALA A 533 16.24 1.67 -3.81
N THR A 534 16.91 1.25 -2.75
CA THR A 534 18.33 0.85 -2.82
C THR A 534 18.53 -0.33 -3.76
N GLN A 535 17.69 -1.37 -3.64
CA GLN A 535 17.75 -2.52 -4.54
C GLN A 535 17.56 -2.12 -6.01
N THR A 536 16.61 -1.23 -6.31
CA THR A 536 16.36 -0.76 -7.68
C THR A 536 17.55 0.02 -8.24
N ALA A 537 18.20 0.83 -7.40
CA ALA A 537 19.42 1.54 -7.77
C ALA A 537 20.57 0.56 -8.04
N SER A 538 20.75 -0.47 -7.21
CA SER A 538 21.76 -1.51 -7.39
C SER A 538 21.55 -2.32 -8.67
N VAL A 539 20.31 -2.72 -8.98
CA VAL A 539 19.96 -3.41 -10.25
C VAL A 539 20.26 -2.53 -11.46
N SER A 540 19.96 -1.24 -11.39
CA SER A 540 20.30 -0.28 -12.45
C SER A 540 21.82 -0.20 -12.62
N LYS A 541 22.57 -0.18 -11.52
CA LYS A 541 24.03 -0.13 -11.57
C LYS A 541 24.64 -1.40 -12.16
N ILE A 542 24.09 -2.57 -11.85
CA ILE A 542 24.49 -3.84 -12.49
C ILE A 542 24.27 -3.76 -14.00
N SER A 543 23.12 -3.25 -14.45
CA SER A 543 22.81 -3.14 -15.87
C SER A 543 23.78 -2.23 -16.62
N GLU A 544 24.25 -1.15 -15.99
CA GLU A 544 25.31 -0.29 -16.55
C GLU A 544 26.64 -1.03 -16.66
N LEU A 545 27.06 -1.71 -15.58
CA LEU A 545 28.32 -2.46 -15.56
C LEU A 545 28.31 -3.63 -16.56
N GLU A 546 27.18 -4.28 -16.77
CA GLU A 546 27.02 -5.34 -17.77
C GLU A 546 27.14 -4.81 -19.19
N ARG A 547 26.60 -3.61 -19.48
CA ARG A 547 26.79 -2.95 -20.79
C ARG A 547 28.25 -2.56 -21.01
N GLU A 548 28.92 -2.03 -19.99
CA GLU A 548 30.36 -1.72 -20.04
C GLU A 548 31.19 -3.00 -20.28
N GLN A 549 30.85 -4.10 -19.58
CA GLN A 549 31.51 -5.38 -19.76
C GLN A 549 31.32 -5.92 -21.19
N GLN A 550 30.09 -5.89 -21.71
CA GLN A 550 29.80 -6.36 -23.08
C GLN A 550 30.50 -5.51 -24.14
N SER A 551 30.58 -4.19 -23.95
CA SER A 551 31.35 -3.31 -24.84
C SER A 551 32.84 -3.65 -24.82
N ALA A 552 33.41 -3.93 -23.64
CA ALA A 552 34.81 -4.33 -23.51
C ALA A 552 35.08 -5.72 -24.12
N GLU A 553 34.11 -6.64 -24.03
CA GLU A 553 34.17 -7.95 -24.68
C GLU A 553 34.18 -7.82 -26.21
N HIS A 554 33.30 -7.01 -26.79
CA HIS A 554 33.33 -6.74 -28.24
C HIS A 554 34.60 -6.03 -28.71
N GLU A 555 35.16 -5.11 -27.92
CA GLU A 555 36.45 -4.49 -28.24
C GLU A 555 37.57 -5.54 -28.27
N LEU A 556 37.58 -6.47 -27.31
CA LEU A 556 38.52 -7.59 -27.29
C LEU A 556 38.40 -8.48 -28.52
N GLU A 557 37.17 -8.90 -28.87
CA GLU A 557 36.90 -9.72 -30.06
C GLU A 557 37.39 -9.03 -31.33
N SER A 558 37.14 -7.71 -31.47
CA SER A 558 37.61 -6.92 -32.62
C SER A 558 39.13 -6.86 -32.69
N LEU A 559 39.80 -6.59 -31.57
CA LEU A 559 41.26 -6.54 -31.51
C LEU A 559 41.89 -7.91 -31.80
N GLU A 560 41.29 -8.99 -31.32
CA GLU A 560 41.73 -10.37 -31.62
C GLU A 560 41.57 -10.69 -33.11
N PHE A 561 40.45 -10.31 -33.73
CA PHE A 561 40.23 -10.48 -35.16
C PHE A 561 41.23 -9.69 -36.01
N GLU A 562 41.50 -8.43 -35.64
CA GLU A 562 42.52 -7.61 -36.30
C GLU A 562 43.92 -8.25 -36.17
N ARG A 563 44.28 -8.74 -34.99
CA ARG A 563 45.56 -9.45 -34.76
C ARG A 563 45.70 -10.66 -35.69
N VAL A 564 44.68 -11.51 -35.75
CA VAL A 564 44.69 -12.72 -36.61
C VAL A 564 44.84 -12.33 -38.09
N THR A 565 44.21 -11.24 -38.51
CA THR A 565 44.33 -10.73 -39.88
C THR A 565 45.75 -10.25 -40.20
N LEU A 566 46.38 -9.51 -39.28
CA LEU A 566 47.77 -9.07 -39.42
C LEU A 566 48.75 -10.26 -39.41
N GLU A 567 48.55 -11.24 -38.53
CA GLU A 567 49.36 -12.47 -38.48
C GLU A 567 49.28 -13.25 -39.81
N ARG A 568 48.10 -13.29 -40.45
CA ARG A 568 47.95 -13.87 -41.78
C ARG A 568 48.66 -13.06 -42.87
N GLN A 569 48.67 -11.73 -42.79
CA GLN A 569 49.41 -10.88 -43.73
C GLN A 569 50.93 -11.09 -43.60
N ILE A 570 51.44 -11.21 -42.37
CA ILE A 570 52.85 -11.53 -42.10
C ILE A 570 53.22 -12.87 -42.72
N ALA A 571 52.42 -13.93 -42.47
CA ALA A 571 52.68 -15.25 -43.04
C ALA A 571 52.67 -15.24 -44.58
N SER A 572 51.79 -14.45 -45.20
CA SER A 572 51.76 -14.27 -46.65
C SER A 572 53.00 -13.54 -47.17
N ALA A 573 53.45 -12.50 -46.46
CA ALA A 573 54.66 -11.75 -46.82
C ALA A 573 55.91 -12.62 -46.67
N ASP A 574 56.00 -13.43 -45.61
CA ASP A 574 57.12 -14.36 -45.39
C ASP A 574 57.21 -15.41 -46.52
N ALA A 575 56.07 -15.93 -47.00
CA ALA A 575 56.03 -16.84 -48.14
C ALA A 575 56.50 -16.18 -49.44
N GLN A 576 56.10 -14.92 -49.69
CA GLN A 576 56.54 -14.15 -50.85
C GLN A 576 58.04 -13.80 -50.78
N ILE A 577 58.56 -13.46 -49.59
CA ILE A 577 60.00 -13.24 -49.36
C ILE A 577 60.79 -14.50 -49.71
N GLN A 578 60.37 -15.68 -49.24
CA GLN A 578 61.02 -16.95 -49.60
C GLN A 578 61.04 -17.17 -51.12
N GLN A 579 59.93 -16.92 -51.80
CA GLN A 579 59.85 -17.08 -53.26
C GLN A 579 60.81 -16.14 -54.00
N PHE A 580 60.90 -14.88 -53.58
CA PHE A 580 61.83 -13.92 -54.20
C PHE A 580 63.29 -14.22 -53.85
N GLU A 581 63.59 -14.73 -52.65
CA GLU A 581 64.94 -15.20 -52.29
C GLU A 581 65.39 -16.37 -53.18
N GLU A 582 64.51 -17.33 -53.45
CA GLU A 582 64.79 -18.44 -54.38
C GLU A 582 65.04 -17.93 -55.81
N GLN A 583 64.22 -16.99 -56.30
CA GLN A 583 64.38 -16.38 -57.62
C GLN A 583 65.69 -15.59 -57.74
N SER A 584 66.04 -14.83 -56.69
CA SER A 584 67.31 -14.09 -56.61
C SER A 584 68.49 -15.05 -56.69
N ALA A 585 68.49 -16.14 -55.92
CA ALA A 585 69.55 -17.14 -55.93
C ALA A 585 69.71 -17.83 -57.30
N GLN A 586 68.61 -18.12 -58.00
CA GLN A 586 68.64 -18.66 -59.36
C GLN A 586 69.24 -17.67 -60.37
N LEU A 587 68.86 -16.40 -60.28
CA LEU A 587 69.39 -15.34 -61.15
C LEU A 587 70.86 -15.05 -60.89
N GLU A 588 71.30 -15.04 -59.63
CA GLU A 588 72.72 -14.91 -59.27
C GLU A 588 73.56 -16.05 -59.85
N GLY A 589 73.06 -17.29 -59.77
CA GLY A 589 73.70 -18.45 -60.40
C GLY A 589 73.81 -18.31 -61.92
N LYS A 590 72.77 -17.78 -62.57
CA LYS A 590 72.76 -17.54 -64.01
C LYS A 590 73.71 -16.42 -64.42
N ILE A 591 73.72 -15.29 -63.70
CA ILE A 591 74.65 -14.17 -63.89
C ILE A 591 76.11 -14.62 -63.76
N ALA A 592 76.40 -15.49 -62.78
CA ALA A 592 77.74 -16.06 -62.63
C ALA A 592 78.13 -16.94 -63.83
N GLY A 593 77.18 -17.71 -64.38
CA GLY A 593 77.35 -18.49 -65.61
C GLY A 593 77.60 -17.60 -66.84
N ASP A 594 76.75 -16.61 -67.08
CA ASP A 594 76.84 -15.67 -68.20
C ASP A 594 78.17 -14.87 -68.15
N ARG A 595 78.64 -14.47 -66.95
CA ARG A 595 79.97 -13.83 -66.78
C ARG A 595 81.14 -14.75 -67.13
N ALA A 596 81.05 -16.03 -66.79
CA ALA A 596 82.06 -17.02 -67.18
C ALA A 596 82.04 -17.28 -68.70
N GLU A 597 80.86 -17.29 -69.32
CA GLU A 597 80.69 -17.44 -70.76
C GLU A 597 81.21 -16.22 -71.54
N ILE A 598 80.96 -15.00 -71.04
CA ILE A 598 81.54 -13.76 -71.61
C ILE A 598 83.06 -13.81 -71.56
N SER A 599 83.67 -14.20 -70.43
CA SER A 599 85.13 -14.31 -70.33
C SER A 599 85.73 -15.29 -71.35
N LEU A 600 85.03 -16.39 -71.64
CA LEU A 600 85.43 -17.38 -72.66
C LEU A 600 85.27 -16.82 -74.08
N LEU A 601 84.15 -16.15 -74.37
CA LEU A 601 83.85 -15.55 -75.67
C LEU A 601 84.74 -14.34 -75.98
N GLU A 602 85.14 -13.56 -74.98
CA GLU A 602 86.12 -12.46 -75.11
C GLU A 602 87.50 -12.99 -75.49
N ALA A 603 87.93 -14.11 -74.90
CA ALA A 603 89.17 -14.79 -75.28
C ALA A 603 89.14 -15.28 -76.73
N GLN A 604 88.00 -15.83 -77.18
CA GLN A 604 87.79 -16.27 -78.57
C GLN A 604 87.74 -15.11 -79.57
N ARG A 605 87.09 -13.99 -79.20
CA ARG A 605 87.02 -12.76 -80.01
C ARG A 605 88.41 -12.15 -80.19
N ASN A 606 89.21 -12.06 -79.13
CA ASN A 606 90.55 -11.47 -79.20
C ASN A 606 91.53 -12.30 -80.06
N GLU A 607 91.36 -13.62 -80.10
CA GLU A 607 92.08 -14.51 -81.02
C GLU A 607 91.65 -14.30 -82.48
N ALA A 608 90.35 -14.13 -82.73
CA ALA A 608 89.83 -13.84 -84.07
C ALA A 608 90.22 -12.44 -84.58
N LEU A 609 90.34 -11.44 -83.70
CA LEU A 609 90.79 -10.08 -84.04
C LEU A 609 92.26 -10.07 -84.47
N ARG A 610 93.13 -10.83 -83.79
CA ARG A 610 94.55 -10.98 -84.21
C ARG A 610 94.69 -11.57 -85.62
N GLN A 611 93.85 -12.55 -85.97
CA GLN A 611 93.84 -13.14 -87.30
C GLN A 611 93.30 -12.18 -88.39
N GLU A 612 92.47 -11.20 -88.02
CA GLU A 612 92.01 -10.13 -88.91
C GLU A 612 93.08 -9.05 -89.14
N GLU A 613 93.78 -8.64 -88.08
CA GLU A 613 94.85 -7.64 -88.14
C GLU A 613 96.05 -8.13 -88.97
N ASP A 614 96.44 -9.40 -88.83
CA ASP A 614 97.51 -10.03 -89.63
C ASP A 614 97.15 -10.13 -91.13
N ALA A 615 95.88 -10.34 -91.46
CA ALA A 615 95.39 -10.37 -92.84
C ALA A 615 95.23 -8.97 -93.45
N SER A 616 94.89 -7.96 -92.65
CA SER A 616 94.85 -6.55 -93.07
C SER A 616 96.24 -5.96 -93.30
N ALA A 617 97.27 -6.40 -92.54
CA ALA A 617 98.66 -6.01 -92.75
C ALA A 617 99.21 -6.48 -94.12
N LEU A 618 98.89 -7.70 -94.54
CA LEU A 618 99.23 -8.25 -95.87
C LEU A 618 98.50 -7.52 -97.03
N LEU A 619 97.31 -6.98 -96.77
CA LEU A 619 96.54 -6.15 -97.71
C LEU A 619 97.08 -4.71 -97.82
N ALA A 620 97.71 -4.19 -96.77
CA ALA A 620 98.37 -2.88 -96.79
C ALA A 620 99.68 -2.89 -97.59
N GLU A 621 100.45 -3.99 -97.55
CA GLU A 621 101.68 -4.14 -98.34
C GLU A 621 101.42 -4.22 -99.87
N LEU A 622 100.33 -4.84 -100.30
CA LEU A 622 99.92 -4.90 -101.72
C LEU A 622 99.33 -3.57 -102.24
N ARG A 623 98.87 -2.67 -101.36
CA ARG A 623 98.38 -1.32 -101.72
C ARG A 623 99.51 -0.32 -101.99
N ILE A 624 100.71 -0.54 -101.45
CA ILE A 624 101.89 0.31 -101.71
C ILE A 624 102.53 -0.03 -103.08
N ALA A 625 102.42 -1.29 -103.54
CA ALA A 625 102.94 -1.73 -104.84
C ALA A 625 102.06 -1.36 -106.05
N ALA A 626 100.83 -0.89 -105.83
CA ALA A 626 99.93 -0.41 -106.88
C ALA A 626 99.89 1.13 -107.02
N ALA A 627 100.75 1.84 -106.28
CA ALA A 627 100.90 3.31 -106.31
C ALA A 627 102.28 3.77 -106.84
N THR A 628 103.10 2.85 -107.35
CA THR A 628 104.27 3.08 -108.22
C THR A 628 104.02 2.41 -109.56
#